data_AF-A0A6A0A854-F1
#
_entry.id   AF-A0A6A0A854-F1
#
_cell.length_a   1.000
_cell.length_b   1.000
_cell.length_c   1.000
_cell.angle_alpha   90.00
_cell.angle_beta   90.00
_cell.angle_gamma   90.00
#
_symmetry.space_group_name_H-M   'P 1'
#
loop_
_entity.id
_entity.type
_entity.pdbx_description
1 polymer ?
#
loop_
_entity_poly.entity_id
_entity_poly.type
_entity_poly.pdbx_seq_one_letter_code
_entity_poly.pdbx_strand_id
1 'polypeptide(L)'
;VQLWQLGQLMPPRLARHLEAYGVMPVMFAASWLMTCFSSDFNTDFSARIMDVILGGSCDAALLKVAVAVLQRAEAQLLGMHDLEALLLFLKVAVPGE
;
A
#
# COMPACT_ATOMS: atom_id res chain seq x y z
N VAL A 1 -10.76 -4.81 9.12
CA VAL A 1 -9.79 -4.61 10.22
C VAL A 1 -8.42 -4.16 9.67
N GLN A 2 -7.75 -4.94 8.81
CA GLN A 2 -6.42 -4.60 8.29
C GLN A 2 -6.34 -3.29 7.48
N LEU A 3 -7.30 -2.99 6.58
CA LEU A 3 -7.27 -1.73 5.80
C LEU A 3 -7.43 -0.47 6.67
N TRP A 4 -8.23 -0.56 7.73
CA TRP A 4 -8.36 0.52 8.70
C TRP A 4 -7.07 0.67 9.51
N GLN A 5 -6.45 -0.45 9.93
CA GLN A 5 -5.14 -0.44 10.59
C GLN A 5 -4.06 0.17 9.69
N LEU A 6 -4.06 -0.13 8.38
CA LEU A 6 -3.15 0.49 7.42
C LEU A 6 -3.30 2.02 7.41
N GLY A 7 -4.54 2.51 7.42
CA GLY A 7 -4.88 3.93 7.60
C GLY A 7 -4.21 4.59 8.80
N GLN A 8 -4.06 3.86 9.91
CA GLN A 8 -3.45 4.38 11.14
C GLN A 8 -1.92 4.21 11.18
N LEU A 9 -1.38 3.21 10.48
CA LEU A 9 0.05 2.87 10.50
C LEU A 9 0.86 3.64 9.44
N MET A 10 0.21 4.23 8.44
CA MET A 10 0.88 5.05 7.45
C MET A 10 1.41 6.37 8.05
N PRO A 11 2.39 7.04 7.40
CA PRO A 11 2.87 8.34 7.84
C PRO A 11 1.71 9.33 8.05
N PRO A 12 1.62 10.03 9.20
CA PRO A 12 0.46 10.89 9.50
C PRO A 12 0.25 12.02 8.50
N ARG A 13 1.33 12.50 7.88
CA ARG A 13 1.27 13.52 6.82
C ARG A 13 0.61 12.95 5.56
N LEU A 14 1.08 11.79 5.11
CA LEU A 14 0.49 11.08 3.98
C LEU A 14 -0.98 10.72 4.24
N ALA A 15 -1.32 10.23 5.43
CA ALA A 15 -2.70 9.89 5.81
C ALA A 15 -3.65 11.06 5.61
N ARG A 16 -3.30 12.22 6.18
CA ARG A 16 -4.10 13.44 6.09
C ARG A 16 -4.20 13.95 4.65
N HIS A 17 -3.11 13.84 3.89
CA HIS A 17 -3.09 14.25 2.48
C HIS A 17 -4.04 13.40 1.64
N LEU A 18 -3.94 12.07 1.75
CA LEU A 18 -4.82 11.15 1.06
C LEU A 18 -6.29 11.37 1.46
N GLU A 19 -6.57 11.54 2.76
CA GLU A 19 -7.92 11.82 3.25
C GLU A 19 -8.48 13.15 2.72
N ALA A 20 -7.65 14.21 2.65
CA ALA A 20 -8.05 15.52 2.11
C ALA A 20 -8.49 15.47 0.64
N TYR A 21 -7.93 14.54 -0.14
CA TYR A 21 -8.33 14.28 -1.53
C TYR A 21 -9.35 13.14 -1.67
N GLY A 22 -9.89 12.61 -0.58
CA GLY A 22 -10.90 11.54 -0.59
C GLY A 22 -10.34 10.15 -0.88
N VAL A 23 -9.02 9.94 -0.80
CA VAL A 23 -8.37 8.64 -0.99
C VAL A 23 -8.45 7.80 0.28
N MET A 24 -9.20 6.70 0.21
CA MET A 24 -9.32 5.71 1.26
C MET A 24 -8.49 4.45 0.96
N PRO A 25 -7.86 3.80 1.96
CA PRO A 25 -7.06 2.59 1.77
C PRO A 25 -7.74 1.47 0.99
N VAL A 26 -9.06 1.29 1.17
CA VAL A 26 -9.85 0.27 0.46
C VAL A 26 -9.82 0.43 -1.06
N MET A 27 -9.59 1.65 -1.57
CA MET A 27 -9.60 1.92 -3.00
C MET A 27 -8.36 1.42 -3.74
N PHE A 28 -7.25 1.18 -3.04
CA PHE A 28 -5.97 0.77 -3.65
C PHE A 28 -5.31 -0.44 -2.96
N ALA A 29 -5.44 -0.60 -1.64
CA ALA A 29 -4.71 -1.63 -0.89
C ALA A 29 -5.51 -2.91 -0.62
N ALA A 30 -6.78 -2.98 -1.05
CA ALA A 30 -7.60 -4.17 -0.83
C ALA A 30 -6.99 -5.41 -1.51
N SER A 31 -6.62 -5.29 -2.78
CA SER A 31 -5.96 -6.37 -3.53
C SER A 31 -4.58 -6.69 -2.98
N TRP A 32 -3.81 -5.70 -2.51
CA TRP A 32 -2.49 -5.91 -1.91
C TRP A 32 -2.56 -6.88 -0.73
N LEU A 33 -3.49 -6.66 0.19
CA LEU A 33 -3.60 -7.48 1.40
C LEU A 33 -4.28 -8.82 1.12
N MET A 34 -5.36 -8.84 0.32
CA MET A 34 -6.11 -10.08 0.06
C MET A 34 -5.34 -11.08 -0.80
N THR A 35 -4.44 -10.60 -1.66
CA THR A 35 -3.70 -11.44 -2.61
C THR A 35 -2.23 -11.56 -2.26
N CYS A 36 -1.83 -11.08 -1.07
CA CYS A 36 -0.43 -11.01 -0.65
C CYS A 36 0.46 -10.34 -1.72
N PHE A 37 -0.03 -9.22 -2.27
CA PHE A 37 0.59 -8.40 -3.31
C PHE A 37 0.71 -9.06 -4.69
N SER A 38 0.35 -10.33 -4.85
CA SER A 38 0.58 -11.09 -6.09
C SER A 38 -0.24 -10.64 -7.31
N SER A 39 -1.38 -9.97 -7.10
CA SER A 39 -2.21 -9.50 -8.23
C SER A 39 -1.72 -8.20 -8.87
N ASP A 40 -1.10 -7.32 -8.08
CA ASP A 40 -0.71 -5.99 -8.57
C ASP A 40 0.81 -5.88 -8.75
N PHE A 41 1.61 -6.55 -7.92
CA PHE A 41 3.07 -6.47 -7.93
C PHE A 41 3.71 -7.64 -8.68
N ASN A 42 4.98 -7.47 -9.04
CA ASN A 42 5.74 -8.52 -9.70
C ASN A 42 5.83 -9.82 -8.86
N THR A 43 6.04 -10.94 -9.56
CA THR A 43 6.08 -12.27 -8.96
C THR A 43 7.24 -12.43 -7.98
N ASP A 44 8.39 -11.83 -8.25
CA ASP A 44 9.57 -11.94 -7.38
C ASP A 44 9.34 -11.27 -6.02
N PHE A 45 8.71 -10.10 -6.01
CA PHE A 45 8.34 -9.34 -4.81
C PHE A 45 7.31 -10.12 -3.98
N SER A 46 6.23 -10.56 -4.62
CA SER A 46 5.19 -11.33 -3.93
C SER A 46 5.71 -12.68 -3.41
N ALA A 47 6.66 -13.32 -4.11
CA ALA A 47 7.31 -14.53 -3.63
C ALA A 47 8.12 -14.31 -2.35
N ARG A 48 8.87 -13.20 -2.22
CA ARG A 48 9.59 -12.86 -0.98
C ARG A 48 8.64 -12.65 0.20
N ILE A 49 7.48 -12.03 -0.05
CA ILE A 49 6.44 -11.86 0.97
C ILE A 49 5.91 -13.22 1.40
N MET A 50 5.69 -14.12 0.44
CA MET A 50 5.21 -15.47 0.71
C MET A 50 6.19 -16.28 1.56
N ASP A 51 7.50 -16.14 1.35
CA ASP A 51 8.52 -16.77 2.20
C ASP A 51 8.38 -16.35 3.68
N VAL A 52 8.12 -15.06 3.93
CA VAL A 52 7.91 -14.52 5.30
C VAL A 52 6.59 -15.00 5.90
N ILE A 53 5.53 -15.06 5.09
CA ILE A 53 4.22 -15.56 5.51
C ILE A 53 4.31 -17.04 5.91
N LEU A 54 4.91 -17.87 5.06
CA LEU A 54 5.11 -19.29 5.30
C LEU A 54 6.06 -19.56 6.48
N GLY A 55 6.98 -18.62 6.77
CA GLY A 55 7.81 -18.62 7.97
C GLY A 55 7.08 -18.30 9.28
N GLY A 56 5.77 -18.00 9.26
CA GLY A 56 4.92 -17.89 10.45
C GLY A 56 4.56 -16.46 10.91
N SER A 57 4.86 -15.42 10.11
CA SER A 57 4.61 -14.01 10.49
C SER A 57 3.59 -13.29 9.60
N CYS A 58 2.44 -13.91 9.31
CA CYS A 58 1.56 -13.51 8.20
C CYS A 58 0.95 -12.09 8.30
N ASP A 59 0.10 -11.82 9.30
CA ASP A 59 -0.72 -10.60 9.31
C ASP A 59 0.08 -9.32 9.50
N ALA A 60 1.09 -9.36 10.38
CA ALA A 60 1.96 -8.21 10.61
C ALA A 60 2.91 -7.97 9.43
N ALA A 61 3.30 -9.01 8.68
CA ALA A 61 4.18 -8.84 7.52
C ALA A 61 3.48 -8.06 6.40
N LEU A 62 2.24 -8.43 6.05
CA LEU A 62 1.49 -7.76 4.98
C LEU A 62 1.29 -6.27 5.25
N LEU A 63 0.89 -5.91 6.49
CA LEU A 63 0.73 -4.51 6.88
C LEU A 63 2.05 -3.75 6.89
N LYS A 64 3.14 -4.36 7.40
CA LYS A 64 4.47 -3.74 7.40
C LYS A 64 4.95 -3.47 5.98
N VAL A 65 4.75 -4.42 5.06
CA VAL A 65 5.09 -4.26 3.64
C VAL A 65 4.25 -3.14 3.03
N ALA A 66 2.94 -3.11 3.24
CA ALA A 66 2.08 -2.05 2.73
C ALA A 66 2.51 -0.65 3.20
N VAL A 67 2.85 -0.52 4.50
CA VAL A 67 3.36 0.74 5.07
C VAL A 67 4.71 1.11 4.45
N ALA A 68 5.63 0.17 4.29
CA ALA A 68 6.94 0.42 3.70
C ALA A 68 6.84 0.88 2.23
N VAL A 69 5.92 0.27 1.47
CA VAL A 69 5.59 0.68 0.09
C VAL A 69 5.09 2.13 0.07
N LEU A 70 4.14 2.48 0.96
CA LEU A 70 3.60 3.84 1.05
C LEU A 70 4.65 4.87 1.50
N GLN A 71 5.54 4.51 2.43
CA GLN A 71 6.64 5.36 2.88
C GLN A 71 7.62 5.67 1.75
N ARG A 72 7.95 4.67 0.92
CA ARG A 72 8.83 4.87 -0.24
C ARG A 72 8.21 5.84 -1.25
N ALA A 73 6.90 5.78 -1.43
CA ALA A 73 6.16 6.60 -2.38
C ALA A 73 5.68 7.96 -1.79
N GLU A 74 5.93 8.22 -0.49
CA GLU A 74 5.36 9.36 0.23
C GLU A 74 5.70 10.70 -0.44
N ALA A 75 6.96 10.91 -0.83
CA ALA A 75 7.39 12.17 -1.43
C ALA A 75 6.66 12.48 -2.76
N GLN A 76 6.43 11.46 -3.59
CA GLN A 76 5.70 11.61 -4.86
C GLN A 76 4.21 11.83 -4.60
N LEU A 77 3.62 11.07 -3.69
CA LEU A 77 2.20 11.19 -3.31
C LEU A 77 1.87 12.58 -2.75
N LEU A 78 2.74 13.12 -1.89
CA LEU A 78 2.58 14.48 -1.33
C LEU A 78 2.71 15.58 -2.38
N GLY A 79 3.32 15.30 -3.54
CA GLY A 79 3.40 16.21 -4.68
C GLY A 79 2.15 16.21 -5.57
N MET A 80 1.25 15.25 -5.40
CA MET A 80 0.03 15.10 -6.20
C MET A 80 -1.17 15.70 -5.47
N HIS A 81 -2.02 16.42 -6.21
CA HIS A 81 -3.11 17.23 -5.64
C HIS A 81 -4.46 16.94 -6.29
N ASP A 82 -4.62 15.73 -6.85
CA ASP A 82 -5.83 15.28 -7.52
C ASP A 82 -6.09 13.80 -7.20
N LEU A 83 -7.36 13.45 -7.02
CA LEU A 83 -7.81 12.11 -6.65
C LEU A 83 -7.41 11.06 -7.70
N GLU A 84 -7.62 11.37 -8.98
CA GLU A 84 -7.36 10.45 -10.08
C GLU A 84 -5.86 10.20 -10.21
N ALA A 85 -5.04 11.26 -10.12
CA ALA A 85 -3.59 11.14 -10.12
C ALA A 85 -3.07 10.28 -8.96
N LEU A 86 -3.56 10.51 -7.75
CA LEU A 86 -3.19 9.72 -6.56
C LEU A 86 -3.57 8.25 -6.71
N LEU A 87 -4.79 7.95 -7.14
CA LEU A 87 -5.26 6.58 -7.32
C LEU A 87 -4.53 5.86 -8.46
N LEU A 88 -4.28 6.55 -9.57
CA LEU A 88 -3.53 6.00 -10.70
C LEU A 88 -2.12 5.64 -10.27
N PHE A 89 -1.45 6.55 -9.56
CA PHE A 89 -0.10 6.31 -9.06
C PHE A 89 -0.06 5.12 -8.08
N LEU A 90 -0.98 5.06 -7.12
CA LEU A 90 -1.07 3.96 -6.16
C LEU A 90 -1.38 2.60 -6.83
N LYS A 91 -2.21 2.57 -7.87
CA LYS A 91 -2.63 1.33 -8.53
C LYS A 91 -1.69 0.83 -9.60
N VAL A 92 -0.96 1.74 -10.27
CA VAL A 92 -0.20 1.39 -11.48
C VAL A 92 1.29 1.64 -11.31
N ALA A 93 1.68 2.84 -10.83
CA ALA A 93 3.09 3.19 -10.72
C ALA A 93 3.75 2.48 -9.54
N VAL A 94 3.11 2.47 -8.37
CA VAL A 94 3.65 1.84 -7.16
C VAL A 94 3.96 0.34 -7.34
N PRO A 95 3.09 -0.48 -7.97
CA PRO A 95 3.41 -1.88 -8.20
C PRO A 95 4.40 -2.13 -9.34
N GLY A 96 4.62 -1.13 -10.21
CA GLY A 96 5.52 -1.20 -11.36
C GLY A 96 6.96 -0.75 -11.08
N GLU A 97 7.23 -0.14 -9.92
CA GLU A 97 8.58 0.24 -9.44
C GLU A 97 9.32 -0.93 -8.77
#